data_AF-A0A0C3AKY2-F1
#
_entry.id   AF-A0A0C3AKY2-F1
#
_cell.length_a   1.000
_cell.length_b   1.000
_cell.length_c   1.000
_cell.angle_alpha   90.00
_cell.angle_beta   90.00
_cell.angle_gamma   90.00
#
_symmetry.space_group_name_H-M   'P 1'
#
loop_
_entity.id
_entity.type
_entity.pdbx_description
1 polymer ?
#
loop_
_entity_poly.entity_id
_entity_poly.type
_entity_poly.pdbx_seq_one_letter_code
_entity_poly.pdbx_strand_id
1 'polypeptide(L)' 'WILGPNSELLLWVPPAIRPGLCLLRNTVVIGGNVTQLDLKNFVHGEAWSYCRRLPV' A
#
# COMPACT_ATOMS: atom_id res chain seq x y z
N TRP A 1 0.59 0.67 -10.22
CA TRP A 1 1.67 0.16 -9.38
C TRP A 1 2.09 1.25 -8.42
N ILE A 2 2.38 0.92 -7.18
CA ILE A 2 3.16 1.77 -6.27
C ILE A 2 4.62 1.48 -6.55
N LEU A 3 5.39 2.54 -6.78
CA LEU A 3 6.81 2.46 -7.08
C LEU A 3 7.62 2.84 -5.84
N GLY A 4 8.76 2.18 -5.66
CA GLY A 4 9.74 2.58 -4.67
C GLY A 4 10.67 3.69 -5.17
N PRO A 5 11.62 4.15 -4.34
CA PRO A 5 12.54 5.24 -4.66
C PRO A 5 13.38 5.01 -5.92
N ASN A 6 13.60 3.75 -6.32
CA ASN A 6 14.38 3.38 -7.50
C ASN A 6 13.50 2.93 -8.68
N SER A 7 12.22 3.30 -8.69
CA SER A 7 11.23 2.87 -9.69
C SER A 7 10.94 1.36 -9.69
N GLU A 8 11.27 0.65 -8.62
CA GLU A 8 10.93 -0.75 -8.44
C GLU A 8 9.42 -0.95 -8.20
N LEU A 9 8.87 -2.04 -8.70
CA LEU A 9 7.46 -2.39 -8.51
C LEU A 9 7.25 -2.96 -7.10
N LEU A 10 6.61 -2.19 -6.22
CA LEU A 10 6.35 -2.63 -4.84
C LEU A 10 4.98 -3.29 -4.68
N LEU A 11 3.92 -2.67 -5.23
CA LEU A 11 2.55 -3.15 -5.06
C LEU A 11 1.72 -2.87 -6.30
N TRP A 12 0.96 -3.87 -6.77
CA TRP A 12 -0.02 -3.63 -7.82
C TRP A 12 -1.28 -3.00 -7.23
N VAL A 13 -1.82 -2.00 -7.93
CA VAL A 13 -3.02 -1.27 -7.54
C VAL A 13 -4.05 -1.37 -8.66
N PRO A 14 -5.24 -1.95 -8.41
CA PRO A 14 -6.33 -2.00 -9.37
C PRO A 14 -6.67 -0.60 -9.93
N PRO A 15 -6.94 -0.45 -11.25
CA PRO A 15 -7.29 0.84 -11.84
C PRO A 15 -8.44 1.57 -11.14
N ALA A 16 -9.46 0.83 -10.70
CA ALA A 16 -10.66 1.38 -10.07
C ALA A 16 -10.39 2.12 -8.74
N ILE A 17 -9.34 1.74 -8.00
CA ILE A 17 -9.04 2.33 -6.68
C ILE A 17 -8.01 3.46 -6.75
N ARG A 18 -7.32 3.63 -7.88
CA ARG A 18 -6.26 4.64 -8.05
C ARG A 18 -6.75 6.09 -7.83
N PRO A 19 -7.95 6.51 -8.28
CA PRO A 19 -8.39 7.89 -8.12
C PRO A 19 -8.57 8.32 -6.65
N GLY A 20 -8.93 7.39 -5.77
CA GLY A 20 -9.10 7.66 -4.34
C GLY A 20 -7.87 7.34 -3.50
N LEU A 21 -6.81 6.78 -4.10
CA LEU A 21 -5.66 6.30 -3.35
C LEU A 21 -4.89 7.46 -2.72
N CYS A 22 -4.89 7.51 -1.38
CA CYS A 22 -4.09 8.47 -0.65
C CYS A 22 -2.73 7.88 -0.30
N LEU A 23 -1.69 8.58 -0.73
CA LEU A 23 -0.32 8.23 -0.38
C LEU A 23 -0.12 8.43 1.12
N LEU A 24 0.67 7.54 1.74
CA LEU A 24 1.01 7.57 3.17
C LEU A 24 1.71 8.87 3.61
N ARG A 25 2.14 9.69 2.65
CA ARG A 25 2.76 11.00 2.89
C ARG A 25 1.76 12.15 3.03
N ASN A 26 0.47 11.91 2.80
CA ASN A 26 -0.57 12.91 3.03
C ASN A 26 -0.82 13.06 4.54
N THR A 27 -0.64 14.27 5.07
CA THR A 27 -0.92 14.59 6.47
C THR A 27 -2.41 14.71 6.77
N VAL A 28 -3.19 15.23 5.83
CA VAL A 28 -4.65 15.37 5.91
C VAL A 28 -5.24 15.24 4.51
N VAL A 29 -6.38 14.55 4.42
CA VAL A 29 -7.22 14.47 3.21
C VAL A 29 -8.60 15.00 3.61
N ILE A 30 -9.08 16.07 2.97
CA ILE A 30 -10.38 16.69 3.28
C ILE A 30 -11.33 16.45 2.10
N GLY A 31 -12.41 15.71 2.35
CA GLY A 31 -13.46 15.38 1.36
C GLY A 31 -13.15 14.19 0.45
N GLY A 32 -14.14 13.75 -0.32
CA GLY A 32 -14.03 12.71 -1.35
C GLY A 32 -14.22 11.26 -0.87
N ASN A 33 -14.19 10.32 -1.81
CA ASN A 33 -14.25 8.88 -1.55
C ASN A 33 -12.81 8.33 -1.49
N VAL A 34 -12.25 8.29 -0.28
CA VAL A 34 -10.82 8.07 -0.05
C VAL A 34 -10.51 6.59 0.14
N THR A 35 -9.45 6.12 -0.50
CA THR A 35 -8.85 4.80 -0.26
C THR A 35 -7.53 4.99 0.46
N GLN A 36 -7.51 4.68 1.75
CA GLN A 36 -6.30 4.66 2.56
C GLN A 36 -5.69 3.26 2.53
N LEU A 37 -4.39 3.19 2.25
CA LEU A 37 -3.64 1.95 2.32
C LEU A 37 -3.26 1.67 3.78
N ASP A 38 -3.83 0.63 4.39
CA ASP A 38 -3.41 0.17 5.72
C ASP A 38 -2.23 -0.79 5.59
N LEU A 39 -1.06 -0.35 6.03
CA LEU A 39 0.18 -1.15 6.06
C LEU A 39 0.58 -1.55 7.48
N LYS A 40 -0.28 -1.35 8.50
CA LYS A 40 0.09 -1.55 9.91
C LYS A 40 0.61 -2.95 10.20
N ASN A 41 0.07 -3.96 9.52
CA ASN A 41 0.46 -5.36 9.67
C ASN A 41 1.18 -5.90 8.42
N PHE A 42 1.63 -5.01 7.53
CA PHE A 42 2.37 -5.43 6.36
C PHE A 42 3.74 -5.96 6.79
N VAL A 43 4.02 -7.22 6.48
CA VAL A 43 5.29 -7.85 6.81
C VAL A 43 6.39 -7.27 5.91
N HIS A 44 7.47 -6.77 6.52
CA HIS A 44 8.55 -6.08 5.80
C HIS A 44 9.94 -6.35 6.41
N GLY A 45 11.01 -6.04 5.68
CA GLY A 45 12.39 -6.23 6.14
C GLY A 45 12.75 -7.71 6.36
N GLU A 46 13.51 -8.02 7.40
CA GLU A 46 13.92 -9.39 7.76
C GLU A 46 12.75 -10.33 8.05
N ALA A 47 11.58 -9.76 8.38
CA ALA A 47 10.37 -10.52 8.62
C ALA A 47 9.71 -11.04 7.33
N TRP A 48 10.20 -10.71 6.13
CA TRP A 48 9.58 -11.07 4.83
C TRP A 48 9.21 -12.56 4.71
N SER A 49 9.95 -13.45 5.37
CA SER A 49 9.69 -14.89 5.38
C SER A 49 8.31 -15.26 5.97
N TYR A 50 7.72 -14.39 6.80
CA TYR A 50 6.37 -14.57 7.36
C TYR A 50 5.25 -14.24 6.36
N CYS A 51 5.52 -13.56 5.24
CA CYS A 51 4.52 -13.27 4.20
C CYS A 51 3.88 -14.54 3.60
N ARG A 52 4.59 -15.68 3.66
CA ARG A 52 4.16 -16.93 3.04
C ARG A 52 3.10 -17.67 3.86
N ARG A 53 2.84 -17.30 5.12
CA ARG A 53 1.79 -17.98 5.90
C ARG A 53 0.42 -17.64 5.31
N LEU A 54 -0.18 -18.61 4.63
CA LEU A 54 -1.59 -18.61 4.33
C LEU A 54 -2.36 -18.57 5.66
N PRO A 55 -3.35 -17.68 5.83
CA PRO A 55 -4.24 -17.75 6.99
C PRO A 55 -4.95 -19.12 6.98
N VAL A 56 -4.98 -19.77 8.14
CA VAL A 56 -5.78 -20.97 8.40
C VAL A 56 -7.22 -20.55 8.68
#